data_AF-H0QIJ5-F1
#
_entry.id   AF-H0QIJ5-F1
#
_cell.length_a   1.000
_cell.length_b   1.000
_cell.length_c   1.000
_cell.angle_alpha   90.00
_cell.angle_beta   90.00
_cell.angle_gamma   90.00
#
_symmetry.space_group_name_H-M   'P 1'
#
loop_
_entity.id
_entity.type
_entity.pdbx_description
1 polymer ?
#
loop_
_entity_poly.entity_id
_entity_poly.type
_entity_poly.pdbx_seq_one_letter_code
_entity_poly.pdbx_strand_id
1 'polypeptide(L)'
;MTSTESGTTYPSYEALLERAGQLAGTSWGLFPDAGRGTPSFIQPGSVRDAASCVRTGAVFGLDYPADAFDPGMSLKRRAPRHTIYSAHPAHRDDYLDGYYLQGSSQIDGLRHRRADDVGFYNGTPDGDIREGTAALGIQVWAEQPIVGRGVLVDVDGYCRDQGTPIDHAAGQPLGLKLIRAAAEAQSLALRPGDILMIHTGWCEWFLALSAGEKESQRDSRRASGIEQSAEFVAWAWDNRVAVIAADNFAVECLPPVPASPFRDTAPNDHGMMHQQFLAKLGLPLGELWQLGPLSRHMKAAGSWDALVTVKPLNITGATGSPANATAVT
;
A
#
# COMPACT_ATOMS: atom_id res chain seq x y z
N MET A 1 -35.62 16.68 -0.72
CA MET A 1 -34.58 17.64 -0.29
C MET A 1 -33.37 17.40 -1.18
N THR A 2 -33.11 18.34 -2.08
CA THR A 2 -32.01 18.33 -3.04
C THR A 2 -30.69 18.51 -2.28
N SER A 3 -29.94 17.43 -2.04
CA SER A 3 -28.55 17.58 -1.62
C SER A 3 -27.72 17.93 -2.85
N THR A 4 -27.36 19.20 -2.95
CA THR A 4 -26.29 19.67 -3.81
C THR A 4 -25.00 18.99 -3.36
N GLU A 5 -24.59 17.92 -4.06
CA GLU A 5 -23.19 17.48 -4.04
C GLU A 5 -22.38 18.60 -4.70
N SER A 6 -21.93 19.57 -3.90
CA SER A 6 -20.79 20.39 -4.29
C SER A 6 -19.59 19.46 -4.35
N GLY A 7 -19.34 18.86 -5.50
CA GLY A 7 -18.20 17.98 -5.70
C GLY A 7 -16.93 18.74 -5.32
N THR A 8 -16.26 18.33 -4.25
CA THR A 8 -14.98 18.90 -3.86
C THR A 8 -14.00 18.66 -5.02
N THR A 9 -13.63 19.73 -5.72
CA THR A 9 -12.64 19.65 -6.80
C THR A 9 -11.26 19.64 -6.17
N TYR A 10 -10.56 18.52 -6.28
CA TYR A 10 -9.14 18.42 -5.91
C TYR A 10 -8.26 18.94 -7.07
N PRO A 11 -7.19 19.71 -6.80
CA PRO A 11 -6.24 20.15 -7.80
C PRO A 11 -5.50 18.97 -8.45
N SER A 12 -5.03 19.15 -9.69
CA SER A 12 -4.09 18.21 -10.30
C SER A 12 -2.76 18.18 -9.53
N TYR A 13 -1.96 17.14 -9.74
CA TYR A 13 -0.64 17.05 -9.14
C TYR A 13 0.27 18.22 -9.57
N GLU A 14 0.18 18.63 -10.84
CA GLU A 14 0.88 19.83 -11.34
C GLU A 14 0.51 21.07 -10.53
N ALA A 15 -0.79 21.30 -10.29
CA ALA A 15 -1.25 22.41 -9.47
C ALA A 15 -0.86 22.26 -7.98
N LEU A 16 -0.62 21.04 -7.48
CA LEU A 16 -0.04 20.85 -6.14
C LEU A 16 1.39 21.39 -6.08
N LEU A 17 2.21 21.13 -7.10
CA LEU A 17 3.60 21.59 -7.16
C LEU A 17 3.70 23.13 -7.12
N GLU A 18 2.69 23.82 -7.63
CA GLU A 18 2.63 25.29 -7.67
C GLU A 18 2.10 25.95 -6.38
N ARG A 19 1.70 25.16 -5.37
CA ARG A 19 1.20 25.70 -4.10
C ARG A 19 2.29 26.50 -3.37
N ALA A 20 1.88 27.56 -2.67
CA ALA A 20 2.81 28.49 -2.03
C ALA A 20 3.56 27.87 -0.83
N GLY A 21 4.87 28.17 -0.75
CA GLY A 21 5.72 27.86 0.40
C GLY A 21 5.78 26.36 0.72
N GLN A 22 5.64 26.02 2.00
CA GLN A 22 5.72 24.62 2.49
C GLN A 22 4.62 23.70 1.95
N LEU A 23 3.59 24.25 1.28
CA LEU A 23 2.49 23.46 0.72
C LEU A 23 2.80 22.91 -0.68
N ALA A 24 3.89 23.37 -1.32
CA ALA A 24 4.31 22.92 -2.64
C ALA A 24 4.46 21.39 -2.71
N GLY A 25 3.75 20.76 -3.64
CA GLY A 25 3.74 19.31 -3.86
C GLY A 25 3.02 18.51 -2.78
N THR A 26 2.26 19.15 -1.90
CA THR A 26 1.52 18.46 -0.82
C THR A 26 0.02 18.49 -1.05
N SER A 27 -0.72 17.52 -0.52
CA SER A 27 -2.19 17.56 -0.44
C SER A 27 -2.70 18.23 0.85
N TRP A 28 -1.82 18.91 1.59
CA TRP A 28 -2.12 19.35 2.94
C TRP A 28 -3.28 20.35 2.99
N GLY A 29 -4.18 20.17 3.95
CA GLY A 29 -5.39 20.99 4.11
C GLY A 29 -6.47 20.81 3.05
N LEU A 30 -6.35 19.83 2.13
CA LEU A 30 -7.36 19.59 1.09
C LEU A 30 -8.50 18.68 1.52
N PHE A 31 -8.25 17.77 2.48
CA PHE A 31 -9.26 16.81 2.93
C PHE A 31 -10.03 17.33 4.15
N PRO A 32 -11.33 17.01 4.26
CA PRO A 32 -12.15 17.45 5.39
C PRO A 32 -11.71 16.80 6.71
N ASP A 33 -11.23 15.55 6.66
CA ASP A 33 -10.56 14.90 7.78
C ASP A 33 -9.04 14.95 7.57
N ALA A 34 -8.37 15.76 8.41
CA ALA A 34 -6.95 16.01 8.33
C ALA A 34 -6.07 14.78 8.69
N GLY A 35 -6.64 13.74 9.31
CA GLY A 35 -5.92 12.51 9.66
C GLY A 35 -6.16 11.36 8.68
N ARG A 36 -7.18 11.46 7.81
CA ARG A 36 -7.62 10.34 6.98
C ARG A 36 -6.81 10.16 5.70
N GLY A 37 -6.40 11.25 5.05
CA GLY A 37 -5.66 11.23 3.79
C GLY A 37 -6.51 10.84 2.56
N THR A 38 -5.90 10.23 1.55
CA THR A 38 -6.55 9.83 0.29
C THR A 38 -7.68 8.79 0.42
N PRO A 39 -7.82 7.97 1.49
CA PRO A 39 -9.07 7.25 1.77
C PRO A 39 -10.31 8.13 1.84
N SER A 40 -10.16 9.45 1.97
CA SER A 40 -11.25 10.43 1.83
C SER A 40 -11.81 10.54 0.40
N PHE A 41 -11.13 10.01 -0.63
CA PHE A 41 -11.70 9.92 -1.97
C PHE A 41 -12.83 8.89 -2.07
N ILE A 42 -12.88 7.93 -1.14
CA ILE A 42 -13.96 6.95 -1.08
C ILE A 42 -15.19 7.58 -0.43
N GLN A 43 -16.17 7.90 -1.27
CA GLN A 43 -17.44 8.49 -0.85
C GLN A 43 -18.49 7.41 -0.60
N PRO A 44 -19.54 7.67 0.21
CA PRO A 44 -20.60 6.69 0.48
C PRO A 44 -21.24 6.09 -0.79
N GLY A 45 -21.36 6.88 -1.86
CA GLY A 45 -21.80 6.41 -3.17
C GLY A 45 -20.87 5.34 -3.75
N SER A 46 -19.56 5.60 -3.77
CA SER A 46 -18.55 4.66 -4.26
C SER A 46 -18.49 3.37 -3.43
N VAL A 47 -18.72 3.44 -2.10
CA VAL A 47 -18.83 2.26 -1.23
C VAL A 47 -20.00 1.37 -1.67
N ARG A 48 -21.17 1.97 -1.86
CA ARG A 48 -22.37 1.24 -2.32
C ARG A 48 -22.14 0.64 -3.71
N ASP A 49 -21.54 1.40 -4.62
CA ASP A 49 -21.31 0.95 -6.00
C ASP A 49 -20.27 -0.17 -6.07
N ALA A 50 -19.30 -0.22 -5.15
CA ALA A 50 -18.34 -1.31 -5.01
C ALA A 50 -19.00 -2.66 -4.69
N ALA A 51 -20.22 -2.68 -4.12
CA ALA A 51 -20.96 -3.93 -3.93
C ALA A 51 -21.27 -4.65 -5.26
N SER A 52 -21.35 -3.91 -6.38
CA SER A 52 -21.54 -4.47 -7.72
C SER A 52 -20.34 -5.26 -8.24
N CYS A 53 -19.17 -5.12 -7.60
CA CYS A 53 -17.99 -5.91 -7.91
C CYS A 53 -18.12 -7.37 -7.42
N VAL A 54 -19.03 -7.64 -6.48
CA VAL A 54 -19.32 -8.99 -5.97
C VAL A 54 -20.20 -9.73 -6.98
N ARG A 55 -19.57 -10.45 -7.90
CA ARG A 55 -20.21 -11.21 -8.98
C ARG A 55 -20.17 -12.71 -8.74
N THR A 56 -19.06 -13.21 -8.20
CA THR A 56 -18.82 -14.65 -7.98
C THR A 56 -19.10 -15.08 -6.54
N GLY A 57 -19.06 -14.15 -5.59
CA GLY A 57 -19.13 -14.41 -4.16
C GLY A 57 -17.84 -14.99 -3.58
N ALA A 58 -16.76 -15.09 -4.36
CA ALA A 58 -15.48 -15.60 -3.86
C ALA A 58 -14.80 -14.57 -2.98
N VAL A 59 -14.30 -15.03 -1.82
CA VAL A 59 -13.70 -14.20 -0.77
C VAL A 59 -12.23 -14.58 -0.61
N PHE A 60 -11.36 -13.58 -0.59
CA PHE A 60 -9.91 -13.74 -0.46
C PHE A 60 -9.41 -12.90 0.71
N GLY A 61 -8.76 -13.54 1.69
CA GLY A 61 -7.88 -12.83 2.62
C GLY A 61 -6.62 -12.42 1.87
N LEU A 62 -6.18 -11.18 2.07
CA LEU A 62 -5.02 -10.61 1.37
C LEU A 62 -3.78 -10.50 2.27
N ASP A 63 -3.81 -11.20 3.41
CA ASP A 63 -2.73 -11.26 4.38
C ASP A 63 -2.02 -12.61 4.30
N TYR A 64 -0.68 -12.58 4.29
CA TYR A 64 0.14 -13.75 4.60
C TYR A 64 0.18 -14.00 6.12
N PRO A 65 0.53 -15.22 6.56
CA PRO A 65 0.87 -15.48 7.95
C PRO A 65 1.88 -14.47 8.52
N ALA A 66 1.77 -14.17 9.82
CA ALA A 66 2.60 -13.14 10.46
C ALA A 66 4.11 -13.46 10.48
N ASP A 67 4.47 -14.72 10.27
CA ASP A 67 5.82 -15.26 10.23
C ASP A 67 6.30 -15.59 8.80
N ALA A 68 5.45 -15.38 7.77
CA ALA A 68 5.69 -15.87 6.41
C ALA A 68 7.03 -15.39 5.81
N PHE A 69 7.44 -14.17 6.16
CA PHE A 69 8.63 -13.52 5.62
C PHE A 69 9.82 -13.58 6.58
N ASP A 70 9.92 -14.56 7.49
CA ASP A 70 11.12 -14.77 8.31
C ASP A 70 11.94 -15.98 7.80
N PRO A 71 13.25 -15.83 7.49
CA PRO A 71 14.00 -14.58 7.41
C PRO A 71 13.53 -13.71 6.23
N GLY A 72 13.48 -12.40 6.46
CA GLY A 72 12.97 -11.42 5.49
C GLY A 72 14.02 -10.44 5.01
N MET A 73 13.58 -9.46 4.21
CA MET A 73 14.44 -8.37 3.73
C MET A 73 14.89 -7.41 4.86
N SER A 74 14.19 -7.38 6.00
CA SER A 74 14.60 -6.59 7.16
C SER A 74 15.49 -7.41 8.11
N LEU A 75 16.67 -6.89 8.42
CA LEU A 75 17.54 -7.48 9.45
C LEU A 75 16.98 -7.32 10.87
N LYS A 76 16.09 -6.35 11.10
CA LYS A 76 15.56 -6.02 12.43
C LYS A 76 14.24 -6.71 12.73
N ARG A 77 13.33 -6.75 11.75
CA ARG A 77 12.00 -7.33 11.91
C ARG A 77 12.14 -8.85 11.88
N ARG A 78 11.64 -9.54 12.91
CA ARG A 78 11.65 -11.00 13.06
C ARG A 78 10.21 -11.50 13.13
N ALA A 79 10.00 -12.79 12.87
CA ALA A 79 8.72 -13.41 13.15
C ALA A 79 8.33 -13.23 14.63
N PRO A 80 7.04 -12.96 14.92
CA PRO A 80 6.57 -12.93 16.30
C PRO A 80 6.67 -14.32 16.93
N ARG A 81 6.98 -14.38 18.22
CA ARG A 81 6.88 -15.64 18.97
C ARG A 81 5.46 -15.83 19.46
N HIS A 82 4.80 -16.87 18.95
CA HIS A 82 3.46 -17.28 19.39
C HIS A 82 3.53 -18.20 20.61
N THR A 83 2.84 -17.83 21.67
CA THR A 83 2.76 -18.62 22.90
C THR A 83 1.31 -18.89 23.24
N ILE A 84 0.93 -20.16 23.32
CA ILE A 84 -0.39 -20.61 23.78
C ILE A 84 -0.26 -21.11 25.23
N TYR A 85 -1.15 -20.66 26.11
CA TYR A 85 -1.20 -21.09 27.51
C TYR A 85 -2.59 -21.57 27.93
N SER A 86 -2.71 -22.13 29.13
CA SER A 86 -3.95 -22.73 29.62
C SER A 86 -4.09 -22.59 31.13
N ALA A 87 -5.25 -22.12 31.60
CA ALA A 87 -5.58 -22.15 33.03
C ALA A 87 -6.08 -23.53 33.48
N HIS A 88 -6.67 -24.31 32.57
CA HIS A 88 -7.16 -25.68 32.79
C HIS A 88 -7.31 -26.45 31.45
N PRO A 89 -7.57 -27.78 31.44
CA PRO A 89 -7.57 -28.58 30.19
C PRO A 89 -8.46 -28.07 29.05
N ALA A 90 -9.63 -27.48 29.37
CA ALA A 90 -10.59 -26.94 28.40
C ALA A 90 -10.40 -25.44 28.01
N HIS A 91 -9.28 -24.80 28.38
CA HIS A 91 -9.02 -23.37 28.11
C HIS A 91 -7.76 -23.20 27.27
N ARG A 92 -7.79 -22.32 26.27
CA ARG A 92 -6.61 -21.88 25.51
C ARG A 92 -6.70 -20.37 25.30
N ASP A 93 -5.65 -19.66 25.70
CA ASP A 93 -5.40 -18.25 25.37
C ASP A 93 -3.99 -18.14 24.81
N ASP A 94 -3.69 -17.06 24.10
CA ASP A 94 -2.37 -16.83 23.50
C ASP A 94 -1.92 -15.37 23.52
N TYR A 95 -0.66 -15.15 23.16
CA TYR A 95 -0.08 -13.84 22.91
C TYR A 95 1.09 -13.93 21.93
N LEU A 96 1.44 -12.79 21.33
CA LEU A 96 2.53 -12.63 20.37
C LEU A 96 3.60 -11.69 20.94
N ASP A 97 4.81 -12.21 21.17
CA ASP A 97 5.97 -11.38 21.54
C ASP A 97 6.72 -10.91 20.30
N GLY A 98 7.11 -9.64 20.27
CA GLY A 98 7.92 -9.10 19.17
C GLY A 98 7.16 -8.94 17.86
N TYR A 99 5.85 -8.66 17.92
CA TYR A 99 5.03 -8.45 16.73
C TYR A 99 5.33 -7.10 16.07
N TYR A 100 6.15 -7.11 15.02
CA TYR A 100 6.40 -5.92 14.20
C TYR A 100 5.22 -5.67 13.27
N LEU A 101 4.57 -4.51 13.38
CA LEU A 101 3.42 -4.12 12.53
C LEU A 101 3.79 -3.99 11.05
N GLN A 102 5.08 -3.94 10.74
CA GLN A 102 5.65 -3.93 9.38
C GLN A 102 6.38 -5.25 9.02
N GLY A 103 6.05 -6.35 9.70
CA GLY A 103 6.75 -7.64 9.60
C GLY A 103 6.20 -8.61 8.54
N SER A 104 4.95 -8.45 8.13
CA SER A 104 4.28 -9.27 7.08
C SER A 104 3.34 -8.37 6.27
N SER A 105 2.27 -8.90 5.66
CA SER A 105 1.25 -8.10 4.98
C SER A 105 0.79 -6.95 5.85
N GLN A 106 0.93 -5.72 5.35
CA GLN A 106 0.77 -4.52 6.16
C GLN A 106 0.10 -3.39 5.39
N ILE A 107 -0.33 -2.39 6.14
CA ILE A 107 -0.65 -1.06 5.65
C ILE A 107 0.13 -0.03 6.47
N ASP A 108 0.85 0.83 5.77
CA ASP A 108 1.60 1.93 6.34
C ASP A 108 0.75 3.17 6.54
N GLY A 109 0.77 3.67 7.76
CA GLY A 109 0.07 4.87 8.20
C GLY A 109 0.82 6.15 7.85
N LEU A 110 0.14 7.29 7.94
CA LEU A 110 0.68 8.59 7.54
C LEU A 110 1.83 9.09 8.43
N ARG A 111 2.06 8.43 9.57
CA ARG A 111 3.20 8.66 10.46
C ARG A 111 4.33 7.63 10.32
N HIS A 112 4.25 6.70 9.37
CA HIS A 112 5.32 5.74 9.11
C HIS A 112 6.59 6.44 8.62
N ARG A 113 6.43 7.42 7.74
CA ARG A 113 7.53 8.13 7.11
C ARG A 113 7.17 9.60 6.90
N ARG A 114 7.99 10.51 7.44
CA ARG A 114 7.94 11.94 7.13
C ARG A 114 8.65 12.25 5.81
N ALA A 115 8.33 13.38 5.21
CA ALA A 115 9.16 13.97 4.17
C ALA A 115 10.37 14.67 4.80
N ASP A 116 11.53 14.51 4.16
CA ASP A 116 12.78 15.14 4.62
C ASP A 116 12.69 16.67 4.58
N ASP A 117 11.98 17.23 3.59
CA ASP A 117 11.88 18.66 3.34
C ASP A 117 10.75 19.37 4.10
N VAL A 118 9.57 18.74 4.22
CA VAL A 118 8.37 19.39 4.80
C VAL A 118 7.88 18.78 6.12
N GLY A 119 8.29 17.55 6.47
CA GLY A 119 7.86 16.90 7.71
C GLY A 119 6.71 15.89 7.55
N PHE A 120 5.97 15.62 8.63
CA PHE A 120 4.85 14.68 8.62
C PHE A 120 3.60 15.29 8.00
N TYR A 121 2.67 14.42 7.61
CA TYR A 121 1.42 14.80 6.95
C TYR A 121 0.67 15.93 7.68
N ASN A 122 0.17 16.89 6.90
CA ASN A 122 -0.49 18.12 7.38
C ASN A 122 0.34 18.97 8.37
N GLY A 123 1.67 18.89 8.30
CA GLY A 123 2.57 19.64 9.18
C GLY A 123 2.53 19.18 10.63
N THR A 124 2.15 17.92 10.87
CA THR A 124 2.09 17.35 12.22
C THR A 124 3.48 17.43 12.88
N PRO A 125 3.61 18.00 14.10
CA PRO A 125 4.90 18.13 14.77
C PRO A 125 5.55 16.77 15.08
N ASP A 126 6.87 16.66 14.95
CA ASP A 126 7.63 15.45 15.34
C ASP A 126 7.36 15.04 16.80
N GLY A 127 7.15 16.00 17.71
CA GLY A 127 6.84 15.73 19.12
C GLY A 127 5.52 14.99 19.36
N ASP A 128 4.63 15.01 18.36
CA ASP A 128 3.35 14.29 18.35
C ASP A 128 3.46 12.93 17.64
N ILE A 129 4.65 12.56 17.15
CA ILE A 129 4.93 11.28 16.52
C ILE A 129 5.84 10.45 17.43
N ARG A 130 5.28 10.02 18.56
CA ARG A 130 5.94 9.13 19.54
C ARG A 130 4.98 8.11 20.13
N GLU A 131 5.49 7.19 20.93
CA GLU A 131 4.66 6.22 21.65
C GLU A 131 3.58 6.92 22.50
N GLY A 132 2.36 6.38 22.47
CA GLY A 132 1.21 6.88 23.24
C GLY A 132 0.53 8.14 22.70
N THR A 133 0.98 8.70 21.57
CA THR A 133 0.35 9.87 20.92
C THR A 133 -0.53 9.45 19.75
N ALA A 134 -1.70 10.07 19.59
CA ALA A 134 -2.70 9.64 18.61
C ALA A 134 -2.50 10.22 17.20
N ALA A 135 -1.78 11.35 17.05
CA ALA A 135 -1.70 12.06 15.77
C ALA A 135 -1.26 11.13 14.63
N LEU A 136 -1.97 11.20 13.49
CA LEU A 136 -1.73 10.40 12.28
C LEU A 136 -1.68 8.88 12.49
N GLY A 137 -2.17 8.38 13.63
CA GLY A 137 -2.14 6.96 13.95
C GLY A 137 -3.18 6.16 13.20
N ILE A 138 -2.90 4.86 13.01
CA ILE A 138 -3.74 3.95 12.23
C ILE A 138 -5.18 3.83 12.73
N GLN A 139 -5.45 4.20 13.99
CA GLN A 139 -6.79 4.12 14.59
C GLN A 139 -7.84 4.92 13.82
N VAL A 140 -7.46 5.97 13.08
CA VAL A 140 -8.38 6.72 12.19
C VAL A 140 -9.04 5.79 11.16
N TRP A 141 -8.28 4.83 10.63
CA TRP A 141 -8.79 3.83 9.68
C TRP A 141 -9.37 2.59 10.38
N ALA A 142 -9.11 2.38 11.66
CA ALA A 142 -9.81 1.35 12.44
C ALA A 142 -11.23 1.80 12.82
N GLU A 143 -11.39 3.08 13.19
CA GLU A 143 -12.67 3.72 13.51
C GLU A 143 -13.54 3.92 12.27
N GLN A 144 -12.92 4.30 11.15
CA GLN A 144 -13.57 4.40 9.84
C GLN A 144 -12.81 3.55 8.81
N PRO A 145 -13.14 2.25 8.71
CA PRO A 145 -12.50 1.31 7.78
C PRO A 145 -12.47 1.82 6.35
N ILE A 146 -11.43 1.40 5.62
CA ILE A 146 -11.31 1.69 4.20
C ILE A 146 -12.08 0.58 3.48
N VAL A 147 -13.22 0.93 2.89
CA VAL A 147 -14.08 -0.01 2.15
C VAL A 147 -14.40 0.61 0.82
N GLY A 148 -14.09 -0.05 -0.29
CA GLY A 148 -14.34 0.52 -1.61
C GLY A 148 -14.07 -0.46 -2.74
N ARG A 149 -14.02 0.07 -3.96
CA ARG A 149 -13.65 -0.72 -5.13
C ARG A 149 -12.14 -0.94 -5.12
N GLY A 150 -11.72 -2.19 -5.06
CA GLY A 150 -10.36 -2.59 -5.36
C GLY A 150 -10.22 -2.96 -6.83
N VAL A 151 -9.09 -2.60 -7.43
CA VAL A 151 -8.73 -2.97 -8.80
C VAL A 151 -7.36 -3.62 -8.79
N LEU A 152 -7.21 -4.74 -9.48
CA LEU A 152 -5.95 -5.49 -9.53
C LEU A 152 -5.29 -5.35 -10.91
N VAL A 153 -4.13 -4.70 -10.94
CA VAL A 153 -3.26 -4.63 -12.11
C VAL A 153 -2.27 -5.79 -12.06
N ASP A 154 -2.45 -6.79 -12.93
CA ASP A 154 -1.62 -8.00 -12.99
C ASP A 154 -0.39 -7.80 -13.88
N VAL A 155 0.61 -7.09 -13.34
CA VAL A 155 1.86 -6.81 -14.05
C VAL A 155 2.65 -8.09 -14.29
N ASP A 156 2.67 -8.99 -13.31
CA ASP A 156 3.35 -10.28 -13.39
C ASP A 156 2.77 -11.19 -14.49
N GLY A 157 1.44 -11.40 -14.47
CA GLY A 157 0.76 -12.19 -15.49
C GLY A 157 0.90 -11.58 -16.88
N TYR A 158 0.80 -10.24 -16.99
CA TYR A 158 1.04 -9.54 -18.25
C TYR A 158 2.46 -9.79 -18.79
N CYS A 159 3.48 -9.61 -17.95
CA CYS A 159 4.88 -9.85 -18.30
C CYS A 159 5.13 -11.31 -18.75
N ARG A 160 4.53 -12.29 -18.06
CA ARG A 160 4.64 -13.70 -18.45
C ARG A 160 3.95 -14.01 -19.78
N ASP A 161 2.76 -13.45 -20.02
CA ASP A 161 2.04 -13.62 -21.28
C ASP A 161 2.81 -13.03 -22.47
N GLN A 162 3.64 -12.00 -22.23
CA GLN A 162 4.57 -11.42 -23.23
C GLN A 162 5.89 -12.18 -23.38
N GLY A 163 6.16 -13.21 -22.57
CA GLY A 163 7.43 -13.95 -22.58
C GLY A 163 8.60 -13.18 -21.96
N THR A 164 8.32 -12.14 -21.17
CA THR A 164 9.30 -11.29 -20.48
C THR A 164 9.05 -11.30 -18.97
N PRO A 165 9.23 -12.44 -18.26
CA PRO A 165 8.96 -12.51 -16.82
C PRO A 165 9.79 -11.49 -16.04
N ILE A 166 9.26 -10.99 -14.93
CA ILE A 166 9.93 -9.99 -14.08
C ILE A 166 11.17 -10.63 -13.44
N ASP A 167 12.32 -9.96 -13.56
CA ASP A 167 13.55 -10.32 -12.86
C ASP A 167 13.54 -9.78 -11.43
N HIS A 168 12.93 -10.55 -10.53
CA HIS A 168 12.86 -10.22 -9.11
C HIS A 168 14.22 -10.19 -8.43
N ALA A 169 15.14 -11.08 -8.82
CA ALA A 169 16.48 -11.17 -8.23
C ALA A 169 17.29 -9.89 -8.51
N ALA A 170 17.20 -9.37 -9.74
CA ALA A 170 17.84 -8.11 -10.12
C ALA A 170 17.21 -6.86 -9.48
N GLY A 171 16.00 -6.99 -8.92
CA GLY A 171 15.23 -5.86 -8.41
C GLY A 171 14.65 -5.00 -9.53
N GLN A 172 14.12 -5.63 -10.59
CA GLN A 172 13.67 -4.93 -11.79
C GLN A 172 12.70 -3.77 -11.48
N PRO A 173 12.98 -2.54 -11.97
CA PRO A 173 12.04 -1.42 -11.92
C PRO A 173 10.83 -1.66 -12.83
N LEU A 174 9.64 -1.40 -12.29
CA LEU A 174 8.37 -1.52 -12.98
C LEU A 174 7.84 -0.11 -13.28
N GLY A 175 8.17 0.42 -14.45
CA GLY A 175 7.77 1.77 -14.85
C GLY A 175 6.27 1.94 -15.11
N LEU A 176 5.76 3.16 -14.98
CA LEU A 176 4.34 3.48 -15.19
C LEU A 176 3.82 3.02 -16.56
N LYS A 177 4.64 3.08 -17.62
CA LYS A 177 4.26 2.59 -18.96
C LYS A 177 3.89 1.10 -18.95
N LEU A 178 4.65 0.28 -18.22
CA LEU A 178 4.39 -1.15 -18.08
C LEU A 178 3.09 -1.38 -17.30
N ILE A 179 2.93 -0.67 -16.18
CA ILE A 179 1.73 -0.78 -15.32
C ILE A 179 0.47 -0.39 -16.12
N ARG A 180 0.54 0.69 -16.91
CA ARG A 180 -0.55 1.10 -17.79
C ARG A 180 -0.83 0.09 -18.90
N ALA A 181 0.20 -0.47 -19.53
CA ALA A 181 0.02 -1.50 -20.55
C ALA A 181 -0.68 -2.75 -19.99
N ALA A 182 -0.33 -3.18 -18.76
CA ALA A 182 -1.02 -4.27 -18.07
C ALA A 182 -2.49 -3.93 -17.81
N ALA A 183 -2.77 -2.74 -17.25
CA ALA A 183 -4.14 -2.28 -17.01
C ALA A 183 -4.97 -2.17 -18.32
N GLU A 184 -4.37 -1.68 -19.40
CA GLU A 184 -5.01 -1.59 -20.73
C GLU A 184 -5.31 -2.99 -21.29
N ALA A 185 -4.40 -3.96 -21.17
CA ALA A 185 -4.63 -5.35 -21.55
C ALA A 185 -5.76 -6.01 -20.74
N GLN A 186 -5.95 -5.59 -19.49
CA GLN A 186 -7.04 -6.01 -18.61
C GLN A 186 -8.35 -5.26 -18.86
N SER A 187 -8.37 -4.28 -19.79
CA SER A 187 -9.49 -3.34 -20.00
C SER A 187 -9.92 -2.63 -18.70
N LEU A 188 -8.94 -2.36 -17.84
CA LEU A 188 -9.15 -1.79 -16.52
C LEU A 188 -8.98 -0.27 -16.55
N ALA A 189 -10.00 0.45 -16.09
CA ALA A 189 -9.96 1.90 -15.91
C ALA A 189 -10.10 2.27 -14.42
N LEU A 190 -9.22 3.15 -13.96
CA LEU A 190 -9.29 3.71 -12.62
C LEU A 190 -10.48 4.65 -12.45
N ARG A 191 -10.99 4.71 -11.24
CA ARG A 191 -12.04 5.62 -10.78
C ARG A 191 -11.61 6.27 -9.47
N PRO A 192 -12.11 7.49 -9.18
CA PRO A 192 -11.85 8.13 -7.90
C PRO A 192 -12.22 7.25 -6.71
N GLY A 193 -11.28 7.10 -5.77
CA GLY A 193 -11.44 6.27 -4.58
C GLY A 193 -11.03 4.81 -4.77
N ASP A 194 -10.50 4.41 -5.92
CA ASP A 194 -10.03 3.04 -6.11
C ASP A 194 -8.88 2.69 -5.16
N ILE A 195 -8.92 1.47 -4.64
CA ILE A 195 -7.80 0.81 -3.99
C ILE A 195 -7.02 0.10 -5.11
N LEU A 196 -5.86 0.64 -5.48
CA LEU A 196 -5.01 0.11 -6.54
C LEU A 196 -4.13 -1.00 -5.99
N MET A 197 -4.37 -2.25 -6.42
CA MET A 197 -3.57 -3.41 -6.07
C MET A 197 -2.68 -3.79 -7.26
N ILE A 198 -1.37 -3.78 -7.08
CA ILE A 198 -0.39 -4.10 -8.12
C ILE A 198 0.19 -5.47 -7.84
N HIS A 199 -0.19 -6.46 -8.65
CA HIS A 199 0.34 -7.81 -8.57
C HIS A 199 1.63 -7.90 -9.41
N THR A 200 2.74 -7.99 -8.69
CA THR A 200 4.12 -8.11 -9.17
C THR A 200 4.62 -9.55 -9.12
N GLY A 201 4.04 -10.43 -8.32
CA GLY A 201 4.49 -11.81 -8.12
C GLY A 201 5.67 -11.96 -7.14
N TRP A 202 6.17 -10.86 -6.59
CA TRP A 202 7.40 -10.86 -5.78
C TRP A 202 7.26 -11.68 -4.50
N CYS A 203 6.12 -11.61 -3.79
CA CYS A 203 5.90 -12.40 -2.58
C CYS A 203 5.96 -13.91 -2.83
N GLU A 204 5.25 -14.41 -3.85
CA GLU A 204 5.28 -15.84 -4.19
C GLU A 204 6.69 -16.27 -4.62
N TRP A 205 7.39 -15.44 -5.39
CA TRP A 205 8.80 -15.69 -5.75
C TRP A 205 9.72 -15.75 -4.53
N PHE A 206 9.66 -14.76 -3.63
CA PHE A 206 10.53 -14.67 -2.46
C PHE A 206 10.26 -15.82 -1.48
N LEU A 207 9.00 -16.20 -1.29
CA LEU A 207 8.63 -17.30 -0.40
C LEU A 207 9.08 -18.67 -0.91
N ALA A 208 9.25 -18.82 -2.23
CA ALA A 208 9.78 -20.03 -2.86
C ALA A 208 11.31 -20.20 -2.72
N LEU A 209 12.04 -19.14 -2.35
CA LEU A 209 13.49 -19.19 -2.12
C LEU A 209 13.83 -20.02 -0.86
N SER A 210 14.96 -20.72 -0.90
CA SER A 210 15.57 -21.30 0.29
C SER A 210 16.03 -20.23 1.29
N ALA A 211 16.30 -20.61 2.54
CA ALA A 211 16.77 -19.67 3.56
C ALA A 211 18.05 -18.93 3.13
N GLY A 212 19.04 -19.64 2.56
CA GLY A 212 20.28 -19.02 2.08
C GLY A 212 20.08 -18.09 0.88
N GLU A 213 19.13 -18.38 0.00
CA GLU A 213 18.77 -17.49 -1.10
C GLU A 213 18.04 -16.23 -0.60
N LYS A 214 17.15 -16.35 0.40
CA LYS A 214 16.52 -15.19 1.06
C LYS A 214 17.56 -14.29 1.72
N GLU A 215 18.56 -14.88 2.38
CA GLU A 215 19.69 -14.13 2.96
C GLU A 215 20.50 -13.42 1.88
N SER A 216 20.84 -14.11 0.80
CA SER A 216 21.57 -13.52 -0.34
C SER A 216 20.77 -12.37 -0.98
N GLN A 217 19.46 -12.54 -1.14
CA GLN A 217 18.59 -11.50 -1.68
C GLN A 217 18.55 -10.27 -0.77
N ARG A 218 18.39 -10.48 0.54
CA ARG A 218 18.45 -9.41 1.54
C ARG A 218 19.78 -8.65 1.48
N ASP A 219 20.89 -9.37 1.42
CA ASP A 219 22.23 -8.78 1.42
C ASP A 219 22.50 -7.96 0.15
N SER A 220 21.89 -8.37 -0.98
CA SER A 220 21.91 -7.59 -2.23
C SER A 220 21.11 -6.28 -2.16
N ARG A 221 20.16 -6.18 -1.21
CA ARG A 221 19.20 -5.07 -1.04
C ARG A 221 18.38 -4.77 -2.32
N ARG A 222 18.07 -5.82 -3.08
CA ARG A 222 17.26 -5.72 -4.30
C ARG A 222 15.84 -6.21 -4.05
N ALA A 223 14.88 -5.50 -4.63
CA ALA A 223 13.49 -5.94 -4.70
C ALA A 223 12.86 -5.28 -5.92
N SER A 224 12.14 -6.05 -6.74
CA SER A 224 11.39 -5.46 -7.86
C SER A 224 10.18 -4.70 -7.32
N GLY A 225 9.81 -3.63 -8.01
CA GLY A 225 8.68 -2.81 -7.63
C GLY A 225 8.55 -1.60 -8.54
N ILE A 226 7.66 -0.70 -8.19
CA ILE A 226 7.37 0.49 -8.99
C ILE A 226 8.64 1.35 -9.13
N GLU A 227 8.94 1.77 -10.36
CA GLU A 227 10.05 2.68 -10.63
C GLU A 227 9.79 4.07 -10.02
N GLN A 228 10.80 4.65 -9.36
CA GLN A 228 10.72 6.01 -8.85
C GLN A 228 10.57 7.02 -9.99
N SER A 229 9.39 7.64 -10.08
CA SER A 229 9.05 8.59 -11.15
C SER A 229 8.01 9.61 -10.67
N ALA A 230 8.16 10.86 -11.11
CA ALA A 230 7.17 11.90 -10.81
C ALA A 230 5.84 11.61 -11.53
N GLU A 231 5.92 10.97 -12.70
CA GLU A 231 4.78 10.56 -13.51
C GLU A 231 3.90 9.55 -12.79
N PHE A 232 4.47 8.58 -12.06
CA PHE A 232 3.67 7.62 -11.29
C PHE A 232 2.96 8.30 -10.12
N VAL A 233 3.65 9.18 -9.38
CA VAL A 233 3.06 9.96 -8.28
C VAL A 233 1.91 10.83 -8.80
N ALA A 234 2.12 11.55 -9.90
CA ALA A 234 1.11 12.37 -10.54
C ALA A 234 -0.09 11.52 -10.99
N TRP A 235 0.17 10.40 -11.67
CA TRP A 235 -0.87 9.50 -12.15
C TRP A 235 -1.73 8.93 -11.02
N ALA A 236 -1.12 8.52 -9.90
CA ALA A 236 -1.87 8.02 -8.75
C ALA A 236 -2.75 9.12 -8.11
N TRP A 237 -2.21 10.33 -7.94
CA TRP A 237 -2.95 11.47 -7.40
C TRP A 237 -4.09 11.93 -8.31
N ASP A 238 -3.82 12.11 -9.60
CA ASP A 238 -4.79 12.63 -10.56
C ASP A 238 -5.94 11.63 -10.81
N ASN A 239 -5.68 10.33 -10.68
CA ASN A 239 -6.73 9.30 -10.66
C ASN A 239 -7.44 9.17 -9.31
N ARG A 240 -7.02 9.93 -8.29
CA ARG A 240 -7.58 9.94 -6.94
C ARG A 240 -7.58 8.55 -6.31
N VAL A 241 -6.47 7.85 -6.45
CA VAL A 241 -6.25 6.54 -5.81
C VAL A 241 -6.33 6.71 -4.29
N ALA A 242 -7.12 5.86 -3.64
CA ALA A 242 -7.32 5.90 -2.20
C ALA A 242 -6.20 5.21 -1.43
N VAL A 243 -5.69 4.10 -1.96
CA VAL A 243 -4.61 3.27 -1.39
C VAL A 243 -3.84 2.65 -2.55
N ILE A 244 -2.51 2.56 -2.43
CA ILE A 244 -1.69 1.72 -3.31
C ILE A 244 -1.22 0.52 -2.50
N ALA A 245 -1.55 -0.69 -2.94
CA ALA A 245 -1.08 -1.93 -2.35
C ALA A 245 -0.34 -2.76 -3.38
N ALA A 246 0.69 -3.49 -2.95
CA ALA A 246 1.45 -4.39 -3.81
C ALA A 246 1.86 -5.66 -3.05
N ASP A 247 2.12 -6.72 -3.81
CA ASP A 247 2.64 -8.00 -3.30
C ASP A 247 4.18 -8.04 -3.37
N ASN A 248 4.84 -6.94 -2.98
CA ASN A 248 6.29 -6.85 -2.89
C ASN A 248 6.73 -6.19 -1.57
N PHE A 249 8.05 -6.12 -1.36
CA PHE A 249 8.63 -5.70 -0.09
C PHE A 249 8.43 -4.23 0.26
N ALA A 250 8.42 -3.32 -0.72
CA ALA A 250 8.50 -1.88 -0.45
C ALA A 250 7.60 -1.03 -1.36
N VAL A 251 6.61 -1.61 -2.06
CA VAL A 251 5.85 -1.02 -3.18
C VAL A 251 6.74 -0.64 -4.38
N GLU A 252 7.72 0.21 -4.17
CA GLU A 252 8.73 0.65 -5.10
C GLU A 252 9.90 -0.34 -5.23
N CYS A 253 10.68 -0.24 -6.31
CA CYS A 253 11.88 -1.05 -6.46
C CYS A 253 13.03 -0.59 -5.54
N LEU A 254 13.84 -1.57 -5.12
CA LEU A 254 15.10 -1.35 -4.40
C LEU A 254 16.28 -1.88 -5.23
N PRO A 255 17.41 -1.17 -5.27
CA PRO A 255 17.59 0.22 -4.82
C PRO A 255 16.76 1.20 -5.70
N PRO A 256 16.56 2.45 -5.25
CA PRO A 256 15.99 3.48 -6.11
C PRO A 256 16.75 3.60 -7.43
N VAL A 257 16.04 3.81 -8.54
CA VAL A 257 16.69 3.95 -9.84
C VAL A 257 17.67 5.15 -9.84
N PRO A 258 18.81 5.06 -10.57
CA PRO A 258 19.79 6.15 -10.60
C PRO A 258 19.19 7.49 -11.03
N ALA A 259 18.20 7.46 -11.92
CA ALA A 259 17.50 8.64 -12.44
C ALA A 259 16.31 9.10 -11.59
N SER A 260 16.14 8.59 -10.36
CA SER A 260 15.01 8.99 -9.50
C SER A 260 14.97 10.51 -9.34
N PRO A 261 13.82 11.16 -9.61
CA PRO A 261 13.69 12.62 -9.49
C PRO A 261 13.69 13.08 -8.03
N PHE A 262 13.64 12.17 -7.07
CA PHE A 262 13.53 12.48 -5.64
C PHE A 262 14.85 12.43 -4.89
N ARG A 263 15.98 12.16 -5.57
CA ARG A 263 17.31 12.02 -4.94
C ARG A 263 17.68 13.17 -4.01
N ASP A 264 17.42 14.40 -4.44
CA ASP A 264 17.77 15.60 -3.68
C ASP A 264 16.74 15.91 -2.57
N THR A 265 15.48 15.50 -2.77
CA THR A 265 14.37 15.77 -1.83
C THR A 265 14.14 14.67 -0.80
N ALA A 266 14.72 13.48 -1.02
CA ALA A 266 14.63 12.32 -0.14
C ALA A 266 16.04 11.72 0.12
N PRO A 267 17.00 12.52 0.62
CA PRO A 267 18.38 12.08 0.79
C PRO A 267 18.54 10.91 1.77
N ASN A 268 17.67 10.80 2.79
CA ASN A 268 17.74 9.72 3.78
C ASN A 268 17.30 8.36 3.22
N ASP A 269 16.52 8.37 2.14
CA ASP A 269 16.04 7.17 1.45
C ASP A 269 16.59 7.05 0.02
N HIS A 270 17.63 7.83 -0.31
CA HIS A 270 18.31 7.80 -1.61
C HIS A 270 17.38 7.98 -2.83
N GLY A 271 16.29 8.74 -2.66
CA GLY A 271 15.33 9.02 -3.73
C GLY A 271 14.11 8.10 -3.81
N MET A 272 13.72 7.41 -2.75
CA MET A 272 12.42 6.72 -2.67
C MET A 272 11.23 7.70 -2.72
N MET A 273 10.06 7.20 -3.12
CA MET A 273 8.78 7.91 -3.20
C MET A 273 7.91 7.78 -1.95
N HIS A 274 8.26 6.96 -0.96
CA HIS A 274 7.45 6.75 0.27
C HIS A 274 6.96 8.06 0.90
N GLN A 275 7.85 9.07 1.00
CA GLN A 275 7.46 10.38 1.53
C GLN A 275 6.48 11.15 0.64
N GLN A 276 6.53 10.95 -0.68
CA GLN A 276 5.60 11.55 -1.62
C GLN A 276 4.19 11.02 -1.33
N PHE A 277 4.06 9.70 -1.18
CA PHE A 277 2.77 9.08 -0.87
C PHE A 277 2.29 9.43 0.54
N LEU A 278 3.04 9.04 1.57
CA LEU A 278 2.57 9.11 2.96
C LEU A 278 2.54 10.55 3.48
N ALA A 279 3.69 11.23 3.48
CA ALA A 279 3.82 12.53 4.13
C ALA A 279 3.29 13.70 3.30
N LYS A 280 3.47 13.68 1.97
CA LYS A 280 3.05 14.79 1.11
C LYS A 280 1.60 14.62 0.65
N LEU A 281 1.21 13.45 0.17
CA LEU A 281 -0.12 13.22 -0.40
C LEU A 281 -1.14 12.63 0.58
N GLY A 282 -0.71 12.04 1.70
CA GLY A 282 -1.60 11.35 2.62
C GLY A 282 -2.11 10.02 2.05
N LEU A 283 -1.33 9.39 1.18
CA LEU A 283 -1.67 8.17 0.43
C LEU A 283 -1.09 6.94 1.14
N PRO A 284 -1.93 6.05 1.72
CA PRO A 284 -1.49 4.85 2.43
C PRO A 284 -0.89 3.81 1.48
N LEU A 285 0.14 3.11 1.95
CA LEU A 285 0.80 2.05 1.20
C LEU A 285 0.50 0.69 1.82
N GLY A 286 0.20 -0.29 0.98
CA GLY A 286 0.08 -1.70 1.36
C GLY A 286 1.27 -2.49 0.83
N GLU A 287 2.01 -3.14 1.73
CA GLU A 287 3.18 -3.96 1.38
C GLU A 287 2.91 -5.43 1.69
N LEU A 288 3.49 -6.31 0.88
CA LEU A 288 3.42 -7.76 1.05
C LEU A 288 1.98 -8.31 1.03
N TRP A 289 1.06 -7.74 0.24
CA TRP A 289 -0.31 -8.26 0.15
C TRP A 289 -0.34 -9.59 -0.63
N GLN A 290 -1.18 -10.55 -0.22
CA GLN A 290 -1.34 -11.82 -0.91
C GLN A 290 -2.25 -11.68 -2.14
N LEU A 291 -1.66 -11.21 -3.25
CA LEU A 291 -2.42 -10.90 -4.48
C LEU A 291 -2.45 -12.05 -5.50
N GLY A 292 -1.54 -13.02 -5.43
CA GLY A 292 -1.45 -14.13 -6.40
C GLY A 292 -2.72 -14.98 -6.54
N PRO A 293 -3.31 -15.50 -5.44
CA PRO A 293 -4.57 -16.23 -5.51
C PRO A 293 -5.71 -15.40 -6.11
N LEU A 294 -5.82 -14.13 -5.74
CA LEU A 294 -6.84 -13.21 -6.27
C LEU A 294 -6.62 -12.95 -7.77
N SER A 295 -5.38 -12.69 -8.18
CA SER A 295 -5.02 -12.45 -9.59
C SER A 295 -5.39 -13.64 -10.48
N ARG A 296 -5.05 -14.87 -10.06
CA ARG A 296 -5.41 -16.09 -10.80
C ARG A 296 -6.93 -16.27 -10.93
N HIS A 297 -7.69 -15.99 -9.87
CA HIS A 297 -9.15 -16.02 -9.90
C HIS A 297 -9.74 -14.96 -10.85
N MET A 298 -9.27 -13.72 -10.74
CA MET A 298 -9.70 -12.60 -11.58
C MET A 298 -9.40 -12.84 -13.07
N LYS A 299 -8.23 -13.40 -13.40
CA LYS A 299 -7.87 -13.81 -14.76
C LYS A 299 -8.82 -14.87 -15.30
N ALA A 300 -9.16 -15.89 -14.50
CA ALA A 300 -10.10 -16.93 -14.90
C ALA A 300 -11.55 -16.42 -15.06
N ALA A 301 -11.96 -15.48 -14.21
CA ALA A 301 -13.28 -14.86 -14.23
C ALA A 301 -13.44 -13.78 -15.32
N GLY A 302 -12.33 -13.24 -15.85
CA GLY A 302 -12.35 -12.13 -16.80
C GLY A 302 -12.77 -10.79 -16.19
N SER A 303 -12.57 -10.61 -14.88
CA SER A 303 -12.92 -9.38 -14.14
C SER A 303 -11.82 -9.02 -13.15
N TRP A 304 -11.40 -7.75 -13.13
CA TRP A 304 -10.23 -7.27 -12.40
C TRP A 304 -10.58 -6.26 -11.29
N ASP A 305 -11.82 -6.27 -10.82
CA ASP A 305 -12.28 -5.47 -9.69
C ASP A 305 -12.98 -6.33 -8.61
N ALA A 306 -12.95 -5.83 -7.38
CA ALA A 306 -13.51 -6.46 -6.19
C ALA A 306 -14.06 -5.41 -5.23
N LEU A 307 -14.99 -5.80 -4.35
CA LEU A 307 -15.21 -5.07 -3.12
C LEU A 307 -14.05 -5.38 -2.17
N VAL A 308 -13.29 -4.36 -1.77
CA VAL A 308 -12.16 -4.52 -0.86
C VAL A 308 -12.43 -3.81 0.46
N THR A 309 -12.11 -4.49 1.55
CA THR A 309 -12.13 -3.94 2.91
C THR A 309 -10.73 -3.99 3.50
N VAL A 310 -10.28 -2.90 4.12
CA VAL A 310 -9.05 -2.83 4.91
C VAL A 310 -9.44 -2.29 6.28
N LYS A 311 -9.25 -3.11 7.32
CA LYS A 311 -9.59 -2.75 8.70
C LYS A 311 -8.38 -2.97 9.61
N PRO A 312 -7.50 -1.98 9.75
CA PRO A 312 -6.34 -2.07 10.64
C PRO A 312 -6.70 -2.44 12.08
N LEU A 313 -5.70 -2.96 12.81
CA LEU A 313 -5.79 -3.10 14.27
C LEU A 313 -6.04 -1.71 14.89
N ASN A 314 -6.91 -1.65 15.90
CA ASN A 314 -7.19 -0.40 16.60
C ASN A 314 -6.11 -0.10 17.65
N ILE A 315 -4.91 0.26 17.19
CA ILE A 315 -3.77 0.60 18.04
C ILE A 315 -3.53 2.10 17.95
N THR A 316 -3.80 2.81 19.04
CA THR A 316 -3.62 4.27 19.10
C THR A 316 -2.17 4.65 18.84
N GLY A 317 -1.94 5.47 17.82
CA GLY A 317 -0.62 6.00 17.48
C GLY A 317 0.28 5.03 16.71
N ALA A 318 -0.21 3.87 16.31
CA ALA A 318 0.58 2.96 15.50
C ALA A 318 0.94 3.57 14.15
N THR A 319 2.18 3.31 13.69
CA THR A 319 2.71 3.78 12.41
C THR A 319 2.21 2.97 11.22
N GLY A 320 1.67 1.79 11.47
CA GLY A 320 1.10 0.89 10.47
C GLY A 320 0.27 -0.16 11.19
N SER A 321 -0.15 -1.18 10.47
CA SER A 321 -0.88 -2.33 10.98
C SER A 321 -0.70 -3.49 10.01
N PRO A 322 -0.95 -4.75 10.43
CA PRO A 322 -1.35 -5.78 9.48
C PRO A 322 -2.43 -5.23 8.55
N ALA A 323 -2.39 -5.61 7.27
CA ALA A 323 -3.35 -5.08 6.30
C ALA A 323 -4.78 -5.42 6.74
N ASN A 324 -5.00 -6.64 7.24
CA ASN A 324 -6.32 -7.17 7.58
C ASN A 324 -7.31 -6.86 6.44
N ALA A 325 -6.88 -7.23 5.24
CA ALA A 325 -7.49 -6.85 4.00
C ALA A 325 -8.22 -8.05 3.40
N THR A 326 -9.40 -7.80 2.83
CA THR A 326 -10.23 -8.83 2.20
C THR A 326 -10.75 -8.32 0.88
N ALA A 327 -10.71 -9.16 -0.15
CA ALA A 327 -11.36 -8.92 -1.43
C ALA A 327 -12.55 -9.86 -1.61
N VAL A 328 -13.66 -9.33 -2.11
CA VAL A 328 -14.85 -10.08 -2.48
C VAL A 328 -15.17 -9.80 -3.95
N THR A 329 -15.21 -10.86 -4.77
CA THR A 329 -15.39 -10.80 -6.23
C THR A 329 -16.70 -11.40 -6.69
#